data_AF-A0AAD4G6Z2-F1
#
_entry.id   AF-A0AAD4G6Z2-F1
#
_cell.length_a   1.000
_cell.length_b   1.000
_cell.length_c   1.000
_cell.angle_alpha   90.00
_cell.angle_beta   90.00
_cell.angle_gamma   90.00
#
_symmetry.space_group_name_H-M   'P 1'
#
loop_
_entity.id
_entity.type
_entity.pdbx_description
1 polymer ?
#
loop_
_entity_poly.entity_id
_entity_poly.type
_entity_poly.pdbx_seq_one_letter_code
_entity_poly.pdbx_strand_id
1 'polypeptide(L)'
;MVQRNHDLDASLIRILADSSSILLLANPSHQTALNARKHLVRMHLIDPHAELCFTSSLLSSQHCAKHAELWYHRRWLLSAAYDANLLAIAGVDSFGPIRFASGEALRQELQLVSRACELYPRNYFAWTHRLICMRSLLSDYLTGIDIVGFIPILRNEIAGIKQWIDHHVSDYSAVHTILGLSQAVFQSGDSFLMGIIIEENLLDHAISLVQGYPSHEALWMYTRTAISISDSQQAQQIQMFIDCFVQPFVQLQCSKTGVEEDLVKVSQYARQLLNRRGISQGQYKQGCI
;
A
#
# COMPACT_ATOMS: atom_id res chain seq x y z
N MET A 1 -32.75 3.78 42.71
CA MET A 1 -32.80 2.62 41.79
C MET A 1 -32.23 2.96 40.40
N VAL A 2 -32.64 4.08 39.78
CA VAL A 2 -32.14 4.53 38.46
C VAL A 2 -30.61 4.73 38.42
N GLN A 3 -30.03 5.36 39.44
CA GLN A 3 -28.58 5.63 39.50
C GLN A 3 -27.74 4.34 39.61
N ARG A 4 -28.23 3.37 40.39
CA ARG A 4 -27.57 2.07 40.61
C ARG A 4 -27.59 1.19 39.34
N ASN A 5 -28.60 1.34 38.48
CA ASN A 5 -28.65 0.66 37.17
C ASN A 5 -27.69 1.32 36.16
N HIS A 6 -27.60 2.65 36.13
CA HIS A 6 -26.62 3.36 35.30
C HIS A 6 -25.17 3.00 35.68
N ASP A 7 -24.88 2.86 36.98
CA ASP A 7 -23.55 2.47 37.46
C ASP A 7 -23.21 1.02 37.08
N LEU A 8 -24.20 0.12 37.12
CA LEU A 8 -24.04 -1.27 36.68
C LEU A 8 -23.78 -1.35 35.17
N ASP A 9 -24.53 -0.60 34.35
CA ASP A 9 -24.33 -0.54 32.90
C ASP A 9 -22.95 0.03 32.54
N ALA A 10 -22.51 1.10 33.20
CA ALA A 10 -21.18 1.66 33.01
C ALA A 10 -20.06 0.67 33.37
N SER A 11 -20.25 -0.10 34.45
CA SER A 11 -19.29 -1.13 34.86
C SER A 11 -19.17 -2.28 33.85
N LEU A 12 -20.30 -2.74 33.28
CA LEU A 12 -20.34 -3.80 32.28
C LEU A 12 -19.68 -3.37 30.97
N ILE A 13 -19.94 -2.13 30.54
CA ILE A 13 -19.30 -1.54 29.36
C ILE A 13 -17.78 -1.53 29.53
N ARG A 14 -17.29 -1.13 30.71
CA ARG A 14 -15.85 -1.14 30.99
C ARG A 14 -15.27 -2.54 30.99
N ILE A 15 -15.93 -3.51 31.62
CA ILE A 15 -15.50 -4.91 31.61
C ILE A 15 -15.42 -5.46 30.18
N LEU A 16 -16.39 -5.15 29.32
CA LEU A 16 -16.38 -5.60 27.93
C LEU A 16 -15.26 -4.93 27.11
N ALA A 17 -15.03 -3.63 27.31
CA ALA A 17 -13.93 -2.90 26.69
C ALA A 17 -12.57 -3.47 27.13
N ASP A 18 -12.35 -3.66 28.42
CA ASP A 18 -11.09 -4.17 28.98
C ASP A 18 -10.83 -5.62 28.55
N SER A 19 -11.84 -6.48 28.66
CA SER A 19 -11.72 -7.90 28.30
C SER A 19 -11.45 -8.07 26.81
N SER A 20 -12.13 -7.31 25.95
CA SER A 20 -11.86 -7.33 24.51
C SER A 20 -10.47 -6.78 24.17
N SER A 21 -9.97 -5.76 24.87
CA SER A 21 -8.60 -5.27 24.71
C SER A 21 -7.56 -6.34 25.07
N ILE A 22 -7.74 -7.03 26.20
CA ILE A 22 -6.85 -8.13 26.63
C ILE A 22 -6.85 -9.27 25.61
N LEU A 23 -8.03 -9.66 25.12
CA LEU A 23 -8.16 -10.69 24.09
C LEU A 23 -7.44 -10.31 22.79
N LEU A 24 -7.49 -9.04 22.38
CA LEU A 24 -6.81 -8.57 21.16
C LEU A 24 -5.30 -8.44 21.33
N LEU A 25 -4.82 -8.12 22.53
CA LEU A 25 -3.39 -8.16 22.85
C LEU A 25 -2.83 -9.58 22.73
N ALA A 26 -3.59 -10.59 23.19
CA ALA A 26 -3.22 -11.99 23.10
C ALA A 26 -3.42 -12.58 21.68
N ASN A 27 -4.53 -12.23 21.02
CA ASN A 27 -4.90 -12.69 19.68
C ASN A 27 -5.48 -11.54 18.84
N PRO A 28 -4.64 -10.87 18.02
CA PRO A 28 -5.05 -9.73 17.20
C PRO A 28 -6.13 -10.06 16.16
N SER A 29 -6.30 -11.33 15.79
CA SER A 29 -7.33 -11.81 14.87
C SER A 29 -8.59 -12.33 15.59
N HIS A 30 -8.76 -12.06 16.89
CA HIS A 30 -9.93 -12.52 17.64
C HIS A 30 -11.21 -11.79 17.20
N GLN A 31 -11.90 -12.34 16.19
CA GLN A 31 -13.06 -11.74 15.52
C GLN A 31 -14.17 -11.31 16.49
N THR A 32 -14.52 -12.14 17.47
CA THR A 32 -15.55 -11.79 18.46
C THR A 32 -15.15 -10.56 19.28
N ALA A 33 -13.87 -10.37 19.55
CA ALA A 33 -13.39 -9.22 20.31
C ALA A 33 -13.38 -7.97 19.42
N LEU A 34 -12.89 -8.06 18.18
CA LEU A 34 -12.98 -6.97 17.19
C LEU A 34 -14.44 -6.52 16.98
N ASN A 35 -15.36 -7.47 16.81
CA ASN A 35 -16.77 -7.17 16.61
C ASN A 35 -17.45 -6.59 17.86
N ALA A 36 -17.09 -7.04 19.06
CA ALA A 36 -17.55 -6.41 20.30
C ALA A 36 -17.11 -4.94 20.36
N ARG A 37 -15.87 -4.63 19.97
CA ARG A 37 -15.37 -3.25 19.92
C ARG A 37 -16.05 -2.42 18.84
N LYS A 38 -16.29 -2.98 17.65
CA LYS A 38 -17.13 -2.32 16.61
C LYS A 38 -18.51 -1.97 17.17
N HIS A 39 -19.12 -2.87 17.93
CA HIS A 39 -20.43 -2.64 18.54
C HIS A 39 -20.40 -1.50 19.57
N LEU A 40 -19.39 -1.50 20.45
CA LEU A 40 -19.19 -0.42 21.43
C LEU A 40 -19.00 0.95 20.76
N VAL A 41 -18.23 1.01 19.68
CA VAL A 41 -18.05 2.24 18.89
C VAL A 41 -19.36 2.70 18.23
N ARG A 42 -20.13 1.77 17.63
CA ARG A 42 -21.43 2.08 17.02
C ARG A 42 -22.46 2.59 18.03
N MET A 43 -22.42 2.08 19.25
CA MET A 43 -23.29 2.53 20.34
C MET A 43 -22.79 3.83 21.01
N HIS A 44 -21.74 4.45 20.46
CA HIS A 44 -21.08 5.64 21.03
C HIS A 44 -20.58 5.43 22.47
N LEU A 45 -20.30 4.18 22.84
CA LEU A 45 -19.77 3.81 24.16
C LEU A 45 -18.24 3.81 24.20
N ILE A 46 -17.60 3.73 23.03
CA ILE A 46 -16.18 3.98 22.83
C ILE A 46 -16.05 5.05 21.74
N ASP A 47 -15.22 6.04 21.99
CA ASP A 47 -14.86 7.04 21.00
C ASP A 47 -14.02 6.41 19.86
N PRO A 48 -14.43 6.53 18.59
CA PRO A 48 -13.65 6.04 17.45
C PRO A 48 -12.19 6.53 17.43
N HIS A 49 -11.90 7.76 17.89
CA HIS A 49 -10.53 8.28 17.90
C HIS A 49 -9.69 7.61 18.99
N ALA A 50 -10.22 7.43 20.19
CA ALA A 50 -9.58 6.63 21.23
C ALA A 50 -9.31 5.19 20.76
N GLU A 51 -10.23 4.61 19.99
CA GLU A 51 -10.06 3.27 19.41
C GLU A 51 -9.00 3.23 18.29
N LEU A 52 -8.87 4.28 17.49
CA LEU A 52 -7.74 4.45 16.56
C LEU A 52 -6.40 4.50 17.32
N CYS A 53 -6.32 5.18 18.46
CA CYS A 53 -5.12 5.18 19.31
C CYS A 53 -4.79 3.79 19.88
N PHE A 54 -5.81 3.06 20.34
CA PHE A 54 -5.65 1.69 20.81
C PHE A 54 -5.13 0.77 19.70
N THR A 55 -5.75 0.80 18.52
CA THR A 55 -5.29 -0.01 17.37
C THR A 55 -3.91 0.41 16.87
N SER A 56 -3.55 1.70 16.95
CA SER A 56 -2.19 2.17 16.66
C SER A 56 -1.16 1.53 17.60
N SER A 57 -1.51 1.39 18.88
CA SER A 57 -0.65 0.77 19.88
C SER A 57 -0.46 -0.72 19.59
N LEU A 58 -1.52 -1.42 19.19
CA LEU A 58 -1.43 -2.81 18.75
C LEU A 58 -0.53 -2.95 17.51
N LEU A 59 -0.76 -2.14 16.46
CA LEU A 59 0.02 -2.17 15.22
C LEU A 59 1.48 -1.73 15.38
N SER A 60 1.83 -1.12 16.52
CA SER A 60 3.22 -0.83 16.89
C SER A 60 3.99 -2.05 17.42
N SER A 61 3.36 -3.22 17.48
CA SER A 61 4.00 -4.51 17.78
C SER A 61 4.07 -5.38 16.53
N GLN A 62 5.25 -5.97 16.28
CA GLN A 62 5.46 -6.93 15.18
C GLN A 62 4.46 -8.10 15.24
N HIS A 63 4.14 -8.60 16.43
CA HIS A 63 3.19 -9.70 16.60
C HIS A 63 1.81 -9.36 16.03
N CYS A 64 1.35 -8.12 16.18
CA CYS A 64 0.03 -7.70 15.76
C CYS A 64 0.00 -7.14 14.33
N ALA A 65 1.06 -6.45 13.91
CA ALA A 65 1.14 -5.78 12.61
C ALA A 65 0.99 -6.73 11.40
N LYS A 66 1.25 -8.03 11.58
CA LYS A 66 1.10 -9.06 10.53
C LYS A 66 -0.34 -9.55 10.31
N HIS A 67 -1.31 -9.12 11.13
CA HIS A 67 -2.69 -9.64 11.09
C HIS A 67 -3.60 -8.75 10.24
N ALA A 68 -4.19 -9.33 9.19
CA ALA A 68 -5.06 -8.64 8.25
C ALA A 68 -6.31 -8.04 8.90
N GLU A 69 -6.87 -8.75 9.88
CA GLU A 69 -8.10 -8.40 10.59
C GLU A 69 -7.96 -7.06 11.32
N LEU A 70 -6.78 -6.80 11.89
CA LEU A 70 -6.51 -5.57 12.62
C LEU A 70 -6.42 -4.36 11.67
N TRP A 71 -5.80 -4.53 10.49
CA TRP A 71 -5.79 -3.50 9.44
C TRP A 71 -7.18 -3.25 8.87
N TYR A 72 -7.98 -4.30 8.70
CA TYR A 72 -9.37 -4.17 8.27
C TYR A 72 -10.21 -3.44 9.32
N HIS A 73 -10.06 -3.77 10.60
CA HIS A 73 -10.69 -3.05 11.70
C HIS A 73 -10.24 -1.58 11.74
N ARG A 74 -8.96 -1.29 11.51
CA ARG A 74 -8.47 0.09 11.44
C ARG A 74 -9.11 0.89 10.31
N ARG A 75 -9.26 0.31 9.11
CA ARG A 75 -9.97 0.97 8.00
C ARG A 75 -11.42 1.30 8.36
N TRP A 76 -12.11 0.36 9.03
CA TRP A 76 -13.44 0.62 9.54
C TRP A 76 -13.47 1.82 10.49
N LEU A 77 -12.51 1.87 11.43
CA LEU A 77 -12.42 2.94 12.42
C LEU A 77 -12.15 4.29 11.77
N LEU A 78 -11.31 4.34 10.74
CA LEU A 78 -11.08 5.59 9.99
C LEU A 78 -12.37 6.07 9.32
N SER A 79 -13.14 5.16 8.70
CA SER A 79 -14.46 5.52 8.17
C SER A 79 -15.42 5.97 9.28
N ALA A 80 -15.47 5.27 10.41
CA ALA A 80 -16.35 5.59 11.53
C ALA A 80 -16.00 6.93 12.21
N ALA A 81 -14.71 7.26 12.33
CA ALA A 81 -14.23 8.47 12.99
C ALA A 81 -14.48 9.73 12.16
N TYR A 82 -14.47 9.61 10.83
CA TYR A 82 -14.51 10.76 9.92
C TYR A 82 -15.73 10.79 8.99
N ASP A 83 -16.62 9.81 9.06
CA ASP A 83 -17.90 9.78 8.36
C ASP A 83 -19.03 9.24 9.26
N ALA A 84 -19.72 10.16 9.94
CA ALA A 84 -20.81 9.83 10.86
C ALA A 84 -22.03 9.19 10.18
N ASN A 85 -22.22 9.39 8.87
CA ASN A 85 -23.34 8.80 8.14
C ASN A 85 -23.13 7.29 7.91
N LEU A 86 -21.87 6.83 7.82
CA LEU A 86 -21.55 5.40 7.68
C LEU A 86 -21.81 4.60 8.96
N LEU A 87 -21.73 5.23 10.14
CA LEU A 87 -22.11 4.60 11.40
C LEU A 87 -23.61 4.24 11.45
N ALA A 88 -24.45 5.01 10.77
CA ALA A 88 -25.91 4.83 10.74
C ALA A 88 -26.40 3.80 9.70
N ILE A 89 -25.64 3.56 8.62
CA ILE A 89 -26.09 2.77 7.45
C ILE A 89 -25.58 1.31 7.49
N ALA A 90 -24.52 1.01 8.23
CA ALA A 90 -23.75 -0.22 8.05
C ALA A 90 -24.27 -1.44 8.85
N GLY A 91 -25.31 -2.10 8.32
CA GLY A 91 -25.62 -3.52 8.57
C GLY A 91 -24.75 -4.50 7.76
N VAL A 92 -23.85 -3.99 6.92
CA VAL A 92 -22.94 -4.74 6.05
C VAL A 92 -21.50 -4.36 6.40
N ASP A 93 -20.60 -5.34 6.46
CA ASP A 93 -19.14 -5.20 6.61
C ASP A 93 -18.47 -4.50 5.38
N SER A 94 -19.16 -3.56 4.74
CA SER A 94 -18.63 -2.70 3.69
C SER A 94 -18.20 -1.38 4.34
N PHE A 95 -16.92 -1.03 4.18
CA PHE A 95 -16.43 0.28 4.59
C PHE A 95 -16.42 1.20 3.38
N GLY A 96 -16.99 2.39 3.54
CA GLY A 96 -16.92 3.45 2.55
C GLY A 96 -15.48 3.92 2.32
N PRO A 97 -15.28 4.93 1.46
CA PRO A 97 -13.95 5.47 1.23
C PRO A 97 -13.37 6.04 2.54
N ILE A 98 -12.04 5.92 2.70
CA ILE A 98 -11.37 6.39 3.91
C ILE A 98 -11.28 7.91 3.85
N ARG A 99 -11.60 8.58 4.97
CA ARG A 99 -11.52 10.04 5.10
C ARG A 99 -10.53 10.39 6.20
N PHE A 100 -9.96 11.59 6.09
CA PHE A 100 -9.06 12.14 7.09
C PHE A 100 -9.50 13.55 7.43
N ALA A 101 -9.48 13.92 8.72
CA ALA A 101 -9.84 15.27 9.14
C ALA A 101 -8.86 16.35 8.65
N SER A 102 -7.62 15.98 8.34
CA SER A 102 -6.59 16.90 7.86
C SER A 102 -5.45 16.17 7.18
N GLY A 103 -4.60 16.89 6.44
CA GLY A 103 -3.35 16.35 5.91
C GLY A 103 -2.38 15.89 7.01
N GLU A 104 -2.51 16.39 8.24
CA GLU A 104 -1.72 15.92 9.37
C GLU A 104 -2.19 14.55 9.87
N ALA A 105 -3.51 14.33 9.96
CA ALA A 105 -4.06 13.02 10.31
C ALA A 105 -3.64 11.94 9.31
N LEU A 106 -3.60 12.29 8.02
CA LEU A 106 -3.04 11.41 7.00
C LEU A 106 -1.55 11.13 7.22
N ARG A 107 -0.73 12.16 7.46
CA ARG A 107 0.72 11.95 7.69
C ARG A 107 0.97 11.02 8.86
N GLN A 108 0.21 11.16 9.94
CA GLN A 108 0.29 10.26 11.10
C GLN A 108 -0.09 8.82 10.72
N GLU A 109 -1.12 8.64 9.89
CA GLU A 109 -1.52 7.33 9.38
C GLU A 109 -0.40 6.68 8.53
N LEU A 110 0.20 7.46 7.64
CA LEU A 110 1.28 7.00 6.77
C LEU A 110 2.57 6.69 7.56
N GLN A 111 2.85 7.45 8.63
CA GLN A 111 3.95 7.16 9.56
C GLN A 111 3.73 5.85 10.33
N LEU A 112 2.50 5.59 10.79
CA LEU A 112 2.16 4.31 11.41
C LEU A 112 2.40 3.14 10.46
N VAL A 113 2.02 3.30 9.19
CA VAL A 113 2.27 2.30 8.16
C VAL A 113 3.77 2.08 7.98
N SER A 114 4.57 3.14 7.86
CA SER A 114 6.03 3.03 7.73
C SER A 114 6.63 2.25 8.90
N ARG A 115 6.26 2.59 10.14
CA ARG A 115 6.71 1.85 11.33
C ARG A 115 6.29 0.37 11.29
N ALA A 116 5.07 0.07 10.85
CA ALA A 116 4.62 -1.31 10.74
C ALA A 116 5.39 -2.11 9.67
N CYS A 117 5.81 -1.45 8.58
CA CYS A 117 6.68 -2.05 7.56
C CYS A 117 8.12 -2.27 8.08
N GLU A 118 8.64 -1.39 8.94
CA GLU A 118 9.94 -1.57 9.61
C GLU A 118 9.92 -2.76 10.59
N LEU A 119 8.82 -2.89 11.36
CA LEU A 119 8.66 -3.96 12.34
C LEU A 119 8.45 -5.34 11.70
N TYR A 120 7.76 -5.40 10.56
CA TYR A 120 7.47 -6.63 9.85
C TYR A 120 7.86 -6.47 8.38
N PRO A 121 9.06 -6.89 7.96
CA PRO A 121 9.52 -6.72 6.58
C PRO A 121 8.54 -7.34 5.58
N ARG A 122 8.29 -6.65 4.46
CA ARG A 122 7.31 -7.06 3.43
C ARG A 122 5.88 -7.17 3.97
N ASN A 123 5.49 -6.28 4.88
CA ASN A 123 4.12 -6.23 5.41
C ASN A 123 3.12 -5.84 4.32
N TYR A 124 2.60 -6.84 3.62
CA TYR A 124 1.63 -6.65 2.55
C TYR A 124 0.38 -5.91 3.02
N PHE A 125 -0.08 -6.16 4.25
CA PHE A 125 -1.29 -5.53 4.79
C PHE A 125 -1.09 -4.04 5.07
N ALA A 126 0.07 -3.66 5.61
CA ALA A 126 0.44 -2.26 5.84
C ALA A 126 0.60 -1.51 4.50
N TRP A 127 1.31 -2.10 3.54
CA TRP A 127 1.49 -1.53 2.20
C TRP A 127 0.18 -1.37 1.44
N THR A 128 -0.71 -2.36 1.54
CA THR A 128 -2.05 -2.31 0.96
C THR A 128 -2.89 -1.21 1.62
N HIS A 129 -2.83 -1.10 2.95
CA HIS A 129 -3.49 -0.02 3.68
C HIS A 129 -3.02 1.36 3.23
N ARG A 130 -1.70 1.53 3.04
CA ARG A 130 -1.11 2.76 2.47
C ARG A 130 -1.74 3.13 1.13
N LEU A 131 -1.80 2.15 0.21
CA LEU A 131 -2.35 2.35 -1.12
C LEU A 131 -3.84 2.75 -1.07
N ILE A 132 -4.63 2.12 -0.19
CA ILE A 132 -6.05 2.44 -0.02
C ILE A 132 -6.23 3.88 0.50
N CYS A 133 -5.40 4.32 1.45
CA CYS A 133 -5.43 5.69 1.96
C CYS A 133 -5.15 6.68 0.82
N MET A 134 -4.07 6.45 0.06
CA MET A 134 -3.69 7.30 -1.08
C MET A 134 -4.75 7.34 -2.18
N ARG A 135 -5.38 6.20 -2.49
CA ARG A 135 -6.48 6.14 -3.47
C ARG A 135 -7.73 6.89 -3.00
N SER A 136 -8.01 6.88 -1.70
CA SER A 136 -9.15 7.62 -1.15
C SER A 136 -8.91 9.13 -1.26
N LEU A 137 -7.69 9.60 -1.00
CA LEU A 137 -7.32 11.01 -1.22
C LEU A 137 -7.35 11.42 -2.68
N LEU A 138 -6.87 10.55 -3.58
CA LEU A 138 -6.97 10.78 -5.01
C LEU A 138 -8.44 10.92 -5.42
N SER A 139 -9.32 10.03 -4.96
CA SER A 139 -10.76 10.13 -5.22
C SER A 139 -11.34 11.45 -4.73
N ASP A 140 -10.97 11.89 -3.53
CA ASP A 140 -11.49 13.13 -2.94
C ASP A 140 -11.03 14.36 -3.72
N TYR A 141 -9.75 14.40 -4.10
CA TYR A 141 -9.18 15.43 -4.96
C TYR A 141 -9.95 15.53 -6.30
N LEU A 142 -10.22 14.38 -6.95
CA LEU A 142 -10.95 14.34 -8.23
C LEU A 142 -12.41 14.78 -8.10
N THR A 143 -13.02 14.60 -6.92
CA THR A 143 -14.39 15.10 -6.64
C THR A 143 -14.43 16.56 -6.23
N GLY A 144 -13.29 17.26 -6.21
CA GLY A 144 -13.22 18.68 -5.85
C GLY A 144 -13.30 18.95 -4.34
N ILE A 145 -13.11 17.93 -3.51
CA ILE A 145 -12.92 18.13 -2.07
C ILE A 145 -11.54 18.78 -1.88
N ASP A 146 -11.51 19.99 -1.33
CA ASP A 146 -10.27 20.74 -1.11
C ASP A 146 -9.41 20.04 -0.06
N ILE A 147 -8.54 19.14 -0.53
CA ILE A 147 -7.47 18.57 0.27
C ILE A 147 -6.25 19.47 0.06
N VAL A 148 -6.17 20.51 0.89
CA VAL A 148 -4.99 21.37 0.97
C VAL A 148 -3.74 20.49 1.12
N GLY A 149 -2.86 20.54 0.11
CA GLY A 149 -1.60 19.83 0.12
C GLY A 149 -1.59 18.41 -0.46
N PHE A 150 -2.65 17.96 -1.15
CA PHE A 150 -2.64 16.64 -1.83
C PHE A 150 -1.43 16.46 -2.75
N ILE A 151 -1.11 17.46 -3.57
CA ILE A 151 -0.01 17.41 -4.54
C ILE A 151 1.36 17.23 -3.83
N PRO A 152 1.74 18.06 -2.84
CA PRO A 152 2.92 17.80 -2.02
C PRO A 152 2.95 16.42 -1.35
N ILE A 153 1.80 15.94 -0.84
CA ILE A 153 1.69 14.62 -0.22
C ILE A 153 1.98 13.52 -1.25
N LEU A 154 1.37 13.60 -2.44
CA LEU A 154 1.58 12.63 -3.51
C LEU A 154 3.06 12.53 -3.90
N ARG A 155 3.73 13.66 -4.11
CA ARG A 155 5.18 13.68 -4.42
C ARG A 155 6.01 13.07 -3.30
N ASN A 156 5.77 13.50 -2.05
CA ASN A 156 6.49 12.96 -0.89
C ASN A 156 6.29 11.46 -0.73
N GLU A 157 5.09 10.95 -1.04
CA GLU A 157 4.79 9.52 -0.98
C GLU A 157 5.52 8.73 -2.06
N ILE A 158 5.55 9.22 -3.29
CA ILE A 158 6.30 8.58 -4.37
C ILE A 158 7.79 8.56 -4.03
N ALA A 159 8.36 9.70 -3.64
CA ALA A 159 9.76 9.81 -3.25
C ALA A 159 10.11 8.90 -2.05
N GLY A 160 9.25 8.88 -1.02
CA GLY A 160 9.44 8.05 0.17
C GLY A 160 9.38 6.55 -0.13
N ILE A 161 8.48 6.11 -1.02
CA ILE A 161 8.41 4.69 -1.42
C ILE A 161 9.61 4.32 -2.30
N LYS A 162 10.06 5.21 -3.20
CA LYS A 162 11.31 4.99 -3.98
C LYS A 162 12.49 4.79 -3.04
N GLN A 163 12.66 5.70 -2.08
CA GLN A 163 13.69 5.59 -1.05
C GLN A 163 13.55 4.30 -0.24
N TRP A 164 12.33 3.85 0.09
CA TRP A 164 12.15 2.57 0.77
C TRP A 164 12.66 1.40 -0.07
N ILE A 165 12.32 1.36 -1.36
CA ILE A 165 12.73 0.31 -2.28
C ILE A 165 14.25 0.28 -2.43
N ASP A 166 14.92 1.44 -2.45
CA ASP A 166 16.40 1.52 -2.49
C ASP A 166 17.06 0.75 -1.34
N HIS A 167 16.47 0.80 -0.15
CA HIS A 167 16.97 0.11 1.05
C HIS A 167 16.43 -1.32 1.19
N HIS A 168 15.35 -1.66 0.48
CA HIS A 168 14.62 -2.93 0.62
C HIS A 168 14.32 -3.56 -0.75
N VAL A 169 15.36 -3.83 -1.54
CA VAL A 169 15.26 -4.31 -2.93
C VAL A 169 14.46 -5.60 -3.15
N SER A 170 14.17 -6.36 -2.09
CA SER A 170 13.35 -7.58 -2.13
C SER A 170 11.87 -7.35 -1.75
N ASP A 171 11.45 -6.11 -1.49
CA ASP A 171 10.10 -5.81 -1.03
C ASP A 171 9.12 -5.60 -2.21
N TYR A 172 8.54 -6.71 -2.67
CA TYR A 172 7.49 -6.72 -3.68
C TYR A 172 6.25 -5.91 -3.27
N SER A 173 5.98 -5.77 -1.98
CA SER A 173 4.79 -5.04 -1.51
C SER A 173 4.97 -3.54 -1.72
N ALA A 174 6.16 -3.01 -1.44
CA ALA A 174 6.51 -1.61 -1.73
C ALA A 174 6.44 -1.32 -3.24
N VAL A 175 7.03 -2.19 -4.06
CA VAL A 175 6.98 -2.12 -5.53
C VAL A 175 5.53 -2.15 -6.04
N HIS A 176 4.70 -3.05 -5.51
CA HIS A 176 3.29 -3.12 -5.85
C HIS A 176 2.54 -1.83 -5.50
N THR A 177 2.82 -1.24 -4.33
CA THR A 177 2.16 -0.01 -3.89
C THR A 177 2.51 1.19 -4.77
N ILE A 178 3.79 1.44 -5.08
CA ILE A 178 4.16 2.60 -5.93
C ILE A 178 3.55 2.48 -7.33
N LEU A 179 3.60 1.29 -7.93
CA LEU A 179 3.02 1.04 -9.25
C LEU A 179 1.49 1.13 -9.22
N GLY A 180 0.85 0.61 -8.18
CA GLY A 180 -0.59 0.66 -8.00
C GLY A 180 -1.11 2.08 -7.75
N LEU A 181 -0.29 2.96 -7.17
CA LEU A 181 -0.57 4.39 -7.03
C LEU A 181 -0.44 5.12 -8.37
N SER A 182 0.67 4.90 -9.08
CA SER A 182 0.87 5.46 -10.43
C SER A 182 -0.25 5.06 -11.39
N GLN A 183 -0.62 3.78 -11.41
CA GLN A 183 -1.73 3.29 -12.24
C GLN A 183 -3.06 3.95 -11.87
N ALA A 184 -3.35 4.15 -10.57
CA ALA A 184 -4.56 4.84 -10.15
C ALA A 184 -4.60 6.30 -10.64
N VAL A 185 -3.45 6.98 -10.65
CA VAL A 185 -3.32 8.34 -11.21
C VAL A 185 -3.51 8.33 -12.73
N PHE A 186 -2.92 7.38 -13.46
CA PHE A 186 -3.16 7.27 -14.91
C PHE A 186 -4.63 6.99 -15.24
N GLN A 187 -5.28 6.13 -14.45
CA GLN A 187 -6.70 5.79 -14.62
C GLN A 187 -7.64 6.96 -14.28
N SER A 188 -7.20 7.96 -13.50
CA SER A 188 -8.04 9.13 -13.24
C SER A 188 -8.18 10.05 -14.45
N GLY A 189 -7.29 9.93 -15.45
CA GLY A 189 -7.29 10.79 -16.63
C GLY A 189 -6.92 12.25 -16.34
N ASP A 190 -6.40 12.55 -15.14
CA ASP A 190 -5.98 13.90 -14.77
C ASP A 190 -4.57 14.16 -15.33
N SER A 191 -4.50 14.96 -16.40
CA SER A 191 -3.25 15.26 -17.10
C SER A 191 -2.18 15.90 -16.19
N PHE A 192 -2.58 16.68 -15.19
CA PHE A 192 -1.64 17.32 -14.27
C PHE A 192 -1.02 16.27 -13.34
N LEU A 193 -1.83 15.40 -12.75
CA LEU A 193 -1.34 14.31 -11.90
C LEU A 193 -0.50 13.29 -12.69
N MET A 194 -0.90 12.97 -13.92
CA MET A 194 -0.10 12.15 -14.82
C MET A 194 1.27 12.76 -15.09
N GLY A 195 1.33 14.08 -15.29
CA GLY A 195 2.59 14.82 -15.43
C GLY A 195 3.52 14.62 -14.23
N ILE A 196 2.98 14.64 -13.00
CA ILE A 196 3.76 14.36 -11.78
C ILE A 196 4.35 12.94 -11.81
N ILE A 197 3.56 11.93 -12.19
CA ILE A 197 4.07 10.54 -12.26
C ILE A 197 5.18 10.40 -13.31
N ILE A 198 5.06 11.10 -14.44
CA ILE A 198 6.07 11.11 -15.49
C ILE A 198 7.35 11.80 -14.99
N GLU A 199 7.23 12.95 -14.32
CA GLU A 199 8.36 13.67 -13.70
C GLU A 199 9.15 12.80 -12.70
N GLU A 200 8.45 11.95 -11.95
CA GLU A 200 9.08 11.05 -10.95
C GLU A 200 9.91 9.92 -11.58
N ASN A 201 9.82 9.74 -12.90
CA ASN A 201 10.63 8.84 -13.72
C ASN A 201 10.90 7.47 -13.08
N LEU A 202 9.82 6.72 -12.84
CA LEU A 202 9.89 5.38 -12.24
C LEU A 202 10.66 4.37 -13.09
N LEU A 203 10.76 4.60 -14.40
CA LEU A 203 11.52 3.75 -15.32
C LEU A 203 13.02 3.83 -15.02
N ASP A 204 13.59 5.04 -14.95
CA ASP A 204 15.01 5.23 -14.62
C ASP A 204 15.36 4.57 -13.29
N HIS A 205 14.50 4.78 -12.29
CA HIS A 205 14.69 4.22 -10.96
C HIS A 205 14.68 2.68 -10.99
N ALA A 206 13.69 2.07 -11.65
CA ALA A 206 13.60 0.62 -11.77
C ALA A 206 14.76 0.02 -12.59
N ILE A 207 15.21 0.69 -13.67
CA ILE A 207 16.36 0.27 -14.48
C ILE A 207 17.64 0.31 -13.65
N SER A 208 17.89 1.41 -12.94
CA SER A 208 19.07 1.56 -12.08
C SER A 208 19.15 0.44 -11.04
N LEU A 209 18.03 0.16 -10.37
CA LEU A 209 17.97 -0.88 -9.35
C LEU A 209 18.18 -2.28 -9.92
N VAL A 210 17.50 -2.66 -11.01
CA VAL A 210 17.66 -4.00 -11.59
C VAL A 210 19.06 -4.21 -12.16
N GLN A 211 19.73 -3.14 -12.63
CA GLN A 211 21.13 -3.18 -13.04
C GLN A 211 22.08 -3.38 -11.85
N GLY A 212 21.82 -2.74 -10.72
CA GLY A 212 22.63 -2.90 -9.51
C GLY A 212 22.40 -4.24 -8.79
N TYR A 213 21.18 -4.76 -8.84
CA TYR A 213 20.76 -5.92 -8.04
C TYR A 213 19.95 -6.96 -8.87
N PRO A 214 20.54 -7.51 -9.96
CA PRO A 214 19.80 -8.34 -10.91
C PRO A 214 19.27 -9.66 -10.35
N SER A 215 19.77 -10.16 -9.22
CA SER A 215 19.29 -11.39 -8.60
C SER A 215 17.91 -11.25 -7.94
N HIS A 216 17.39 -10.03 -7.78
CA HIS A 216 16.13 -9.75 -7.11
C HIS A 216 14.96 -9.64 -8.10
N GLU A 217 14.10 -10.65 -8.15
CA GLU A 217 12.91 -10.68 -9.02
C GLU A 217 11.96 -9.50 -8.80
N ALA A 218 11.85 -8.97 -7.57
CA ALA A 218 11.03 -7.80 -7.27
C ALA A 218 11.37 -6.60 -8.17
N LEU A 219 12.65 -6.42 -8.47
CA LEU A 219 13.13 -5.33 -9.33
C LEU A 219 12.81 -5.59 -10.79
N TRP A 220 12.92 -6.84 -11.27
CA TRP A 220 12.45 -7.20 -12.61
C TRP A 220 10.94 -6.99 -12.78
N MET A 221 10.15 -7.30 -11.76
CA MET A 221 8.72 -7.01 -11.72
C MET A 221 8.44 -5.50 -11.74
N TYR A 222 9.26 -4.73 -11.01
CA TYR A 222 9.21 -3.27 -11.01
C TYR A 222 9.48 -2.72 -12.42
N THR A 223 10.62 -3.06 -13.01
CA THR A 223 11.02 -2.62 -14.36
C THR A 223 9.98 -3.00 -15.40
N ARG A 224 9.45 -4.23 -15.34
CA ARG A 224 8.42 -4.69 -16.27
C ARG A 224 7.16 -3.82 -16.23
N THR A 225 6.75 -3.41 -15.04
CA THR A 225 5.53 -2.61 -14.89
C THR A 225 5.81 -1.14 -15.20
N ALA A 226 6.98 -0.62 -14.82
CA ALA A 226 7.44 0.71 -15.18
C ALA A 226 7.44 0.90 -16.71
N ILE A 227 8.01 -0.04 -17.47
CA ILE A 227 7.97 -0.05 -18.94
C ILE A 227 6.53 0.04 -19.49
N SER A 228 5.56 -0.59 -18.80
CA SER A 228 4.17 -0.58 -19.28
C SER A 228 3.41 0.71 -19.03
N ILE A 229 3.91 1.57 -18.14
CA ILE A 229 3.34 2.89 -17.84
C ILE A 229 4.20 4.04 -18.40
N SER A 230 5.35 3.71 -19.01
CA SER A 230 6.24 4.64 -19.70
C SER A 230 5.59 5.27 -20.93
N ASP A 231 6.03 6.49 -21.26
CA ASP A 231 5.59 7.20 -22.44
C ASP A 231 6.44 6.88 -23.69
N SER A 232 6.08 7.48 -24.82
CA SER A 232 6.82 7.30 -26.08
C SER A 232 8.21 7.95 -26.06
N GLN A 233 8.47 8.91 -25.17
CA GLN A 233 9.77 9.57 -25.08
C GLN A 233 10.83 8.62 -24.50
N GLN A 234 10.41 7.71 -23.63
CA GLN A 234 11.27 6.70 -23.01
C GLN A 234 11.56 5.49 -23.93
N ALA A 235 10.99 5.43 -25.13
CA ALA A 235 11.11 4.27 -26.03
C ALA A 235 12.56 3.92 -26.39
N GLN A 236 13.39 4.93 -26.66
CA GLN A 236 14.80 4.72 -26.98
C GLN A 236 15.57 4.16 -25.79
N GLN A 237 15.30 4.67 -24.59
CA GLN A 237 15.93 4.21 -23.36
C GLN A 237 15.56 2.76 -23.04
N ILE A 238 14.29 2.39 -23.20
CA ILE A 238 13.81 1.02 -23.01
C ILE A 238 14.54 0.07 -23.97
N GLN A 239 14.67 0.46 -25.25
CA GLN A 239 15.38 -0.33 -26.24
C GLN A 239 16.87 -0.50 -25.90
N MET A 240 17.54 0.58 -25.51
CA MET A 240 18.94 0.53 -25.06
C MET A 240 19.12 -0.37 -23.83
N PHE A 241 18.22 -0.28 -22.85
CA PHE A 241 18.23 -1.16 -21.67
C PHE A 241 18.08 -2.63 -22.07
N ILE A 242 17.16 -2.94 -22.98
CA ILE A 242 16.95 -4.31 -23.47
C ILE A 242 18.20 -4.83 -24.15
N ASP A 243 18.76 -4.07 -25.10
CA ASP A 243 19.87 -4.53 -25.92
C ASP A 243 21.17 -4.65 -25.14
N CYS A 244 21.46 -3.68 -24.25
CA CYS A 244 22.72 -3.63 -23.52
C CYS A 244 22.72 -4.47 -22.24
N PHE A 245 21.56 -4.66 -21.59
CA PHE A 245 21.49 -5.32 -20.28
C PHE A 245 20.66 -6.62 -20.30
N VAL A 246 19.45 -6.60 -20.86
CA VAL A 246 18.53 -7.76 -20.78
C VAL A 246 18.96 -8.88 -21.73
N GLN A 247 19.29 -8.56 -22.98
CA GLN A 247 19.66 -9.53 -24.03
C GLN A 247 20.86 -10.41 -23.65
N PRO A 248 21.96 -9.87 -23.09
CA PRO A 248 23.07 -10.70 -22.59
C PRO A 248 22.63 -11.81 -21.63
N PHE A 249 21.71 -11.52 -20.69
CA PHE A 249 21.21 -12.53 -19.74
C PHE A 249 20.31 -13.58 -20.38
N VAL A 250 19.58 -13.22 -21.44
CA VAL A 250 18.73 -14.17 -22.18
C VAL A 250 19.57 -15.16 -22.96
N GLN A 251 20.67 -14.67 -23.57
CA GLN A 251 21.59 -15.43 -24.40
C GLN A 251 22.52 -16.36 -23.60
N LEU A 252 22.63 -16.18 -22.28
CA LEU A 252 23.32 -17.12 -21.40
C LEU A 252 22.72 -18.52 -21.56
N GLN A 253 23.43 -19.39 -22.28
CA GLN A 253 23.11 -20.80 -22.35
C GLN A 253 23.43 -21.42 -20.99
N CYS A 254 22.39 -21.85 -20.26
CA CYS A 254 22.53 -22.67 -19.06
C CYS A 254 22.95 -24.09 -19.47
N SER A 255 24.13 -24.23 -20.06
CA SER A 255 24.70 -25.49 -20.55
C SER A 255 26.11 -25.65 -20.01
N LYS A 256 26.20 -25.93 -18.70
CA LYS A 256 27.27 -26.74 -18.05
C LYS A 256 27.09 -26.72 -16.54
N THR A 257 27.29 -27.87 -15.93
CA THR A 257 27.53 -28.07 -14.50
C THR A 257 28.53 -27.02 -13.98
N GLY A 258 28.09 -26.11 -13.11
CA GLY A 258 28.94 -25.07 -12.51
C GLY A 258 28.45 -23.62 -12.65
N VAL A 259 27.33 -23.36 -13.35
CA VAL A 259 26.73 -22.01 -13.37
C VAL A 259 26.14 -21.70 -11.99
N GLU A 260 26.54 -20.56 -11.40
CA GLU A 260 25.98 -20.05 -10.15
C GLU A 260 24.45 -19.95 -10.25
N GLU A 261 23.75 -20.48 -9.24
CA GLU A 261 22.29 -20.57 -9.19
C GLU A 261 21.60 -19.22 -9.45
N ASP A 262 22.24 -18.12 -9.04
CA ASP A 262 21.74 -16.76 -9.23
C ASP A 262 21.73 -16.33 -10.70
N LEU A 263 22.73 -16.71 -11.51
CA LEU A 263 22.76 -16.39 -12.93
C LEU A 263 21.63 -17.09 -13.71
N VAL A 264 21.26 -18.30 -13.29
CA VAL A 264 20.12 -19.03 -13.86
C VAL A 264 18.82 -18.28 -13.58
N LYS A 265 18.63 -17.80 -12.33
CA LYS A 265 17.46 -17.00 -11.93
C LYS A 265 17.39 -15.70 -12.72
N VAL A 266 18.49 -14.96 -12.82
CA VAL A 266 18.57 -13.71 -13.59
C VAL A 266 18.20 -13.93 -15.06
N SER A 267 18.72 -14.99 -15.68
CA SER A 267 18.38 -15.36 -17.06
C SER A 267 16.88 -15.65 -17.22
N GLN A 268 16.26 -16.33 -16.25
CA GLN A 268 14.82 -16.57 -16.24
C GLN A 268 14.04 -15.25 -16.14
N TYR A 269 14.42 -14.32 -15.26
CA TYR A 269 13.76 -13.03 -15.12
C TYR A 269 13.87 -12.19 -16.39
N ALA A 270 15.06 -12.15 -17.01
CA ALA A 270 15.28 -11.48 -18.28
C ALA A 270 14.39 -12.04 -19.41
N ARG A 271 14.26 -13.37 -19.51
CA ARG A 271 13.32 -14.00 -20.45
C ARG A 271 11.86 -13.64 -20.17
N GLN A 272 11.46 -13.63 -18.90
CA GLN A 272 10.11 -13.25 -18.49
C GLN A 272 9.79 -11.78 -18.83
N LEU A 273 10.78 -10.88 -18.73
CA LEU A 273 10.64 -9.48 -19.14
C LEU A 273 10.33 -9.38 -20.65
N LEU A 274 11.06 -10.13 -21.50
CA LEU A 274 10.88 -10.09 -22.96
C LEU A 274 9.61 -10.80 -23.46
N ASN A 275 9.12 -11.84 -22.76
CA ASN A 275 7.98 -12.65 -23.19
C ASN A 275 6.62 -11.91 -23.17
N ARG A 276 6.54 -10.66 -22.73
CA ARG A 276 5.30 -9.87 -22.79
C ARG A 276 5.09 -9.29 -24.20
N ARG A 277 3.93 -9.58 -24.80
CA ARG A 277 3.49 -9.03 -26.10
C ARG A 277 3.52 -7.49 -26.06
N GLY A 278 4.57 -6.89 -26.62
CA GLY A 278 4.78 -5.44 -26.68
C GLY A 278 6.25 -5.03 -26.62
N ILE A 279 7.07 -5.75 -25.85
CA ILE A 279 8.50 -5.42 -25.66
C ILE A 279 9.37 -6.04 -26.78
N SER A 280 9.03 -7.23 -27.25
CA SER A 280 9.80 -7.96 -28.27
C SER A 280 9.56 -7.50 -29.72
N GLN A 281 8.63 -6.58 -29.98
CA GLN A 281 8.24 -6.16 -31.34
C GLN A 281 8.28 -4.65 -31.59
N GLY A 282 8.80 -3.84 -30.65
CA GLY A 282 8.81 -2.37 -30.82
C GLY A 282 7.42 -1.74 -30.95
N GLN A 283 6.36 -2.48 -30.62
CA GLN A 283 4.98 -1.99 -30.65
C GLN A 283 4.62 -1.46 -29.27
N TYR A 284 4.97 -0.20 -29.02
CA TYR A 284 4.32 0.62 -28.00
C TYR A 284 2.85 0.73 -28.41
N LYS A 285 1.98 -0.05 -27.77
CA LYS A 285 0.54 0.10 -27.99
C LYS A 285 0.14 1.51 -27.57
N GLN A 286 -0.21 2.32 -28.57
CA GLN A 286 -1.12 3.43 -28.40
C GLN A 286 -2.38 2.91 -27.69
N GLY A 287 -2.73 3.54 -26.56
CA GLY A 287 -4.07 3.56 -25.99
C GLY A 287 -4.80 2.22 -25.84
N CYS A 288 -4.80 1.67 -24.64
CA CYS A 288 -6.07 1.21 -24.08
C CYS A 288 -6.40 2.14 -22.91
N ILE A 289 -7.18 3.16 -23.25
CA ILE A 289 -7.93 4.04 -22.35
C ILE A 289 -9.01 3.22 -21.67
#